data_AF-A0A382LG67-F1
#
_entry.id   AF-A0A382LG67-F1
#
_cell.length_a   1.000
_cell.length_b   1.000
_cell.length_c   1.000
_cell.angle_alpha   90.00
_cell.angle_beta   90.00
_cell.angle_gamma   90.00
#
_symmetry.space_group_name_H-M   'P 1'
#
loop_
_entity.id
_entity.type
_entity.pdbx_description
1 polymer ?
#
loop_
_entity_poly.entity_id
_entity_poly.type
_entity_poly.pdbx_seq_one_letter_code
_entity_poly.pdbx_strand_id
1 'polypeptide(L)'
;MMDGRVGAIRAALDDAGFNDVRILSYAAKYSSAFYGPFRDAIGSVPNLGGSDKRTYQMDPANSDEALREVSLDISEGADMVMVKPGLPYLDIIYRVKETFGLPTFAYQVSGEYSMIAGSIQQGWLDEKRTVLESLQSFK
;
A
#
# COMPACT_ATOMS: atom_id res chain seq x y z
N MET A 1 -1.12 -8.57 5.16
CA MET A 1 -2.48 -9.00 4.81
C MET A 1 -2.81 -10.35 5.41
N MET A 2 -2.26 -10.68 6.59
CA MET A 2 -2.84 -11.73 7.40
C MET A 2 -3.87 -11.05 8.30
N ASP A 3 -4.97 -11.72 8.60
CA ASP A 3 -6.01 -11.17 9.47
C ASP A 3 -5.50 -11.13 10.92
N GLY A 4 -5.88 -10.12 11.70
CA GLY A 4 -5.52 -10.01 13.12
C GLY A 4 -4.06 -9.66 13.43
N ARG A 5 -3.20 -9.47 12.41
CA ARG A 5 -1.76 -9.26 12.66
C ARG A 5 -1.45 -7.94 13.37
N VAL A 6 -2.27 -6.91 13.19
CA VAL A 6 -2.01 -5.60 13.82
C VAL A 6 -2.19 -5.74 15.33
N GLY A 7 -3.28 -6.36 15.76
CA GLY A 7 -3.58 -6.54 17.17
C GLY A 7 -2.55 -7.45 17.86
N ALA A 8 -2.14 -8.52 17.17
CA ALA A 8 -1.09 -9.39 17.66
C ALA A 8 0.26 -8.66 17.84
N ILE A 9 0.64 -7.81 16.87
CA ILE A 9 1.88 -7.02 16.95
C ILE A 9 1.77 -5.95 18.04
N ARG A 10 0.63 -5.25 18.15
CA ARG A 10 0.39 -4.23 19.17
C ARG A 10 0.51 -4.82 20.57
N ALA A 11 -0.17 -5.93 20.84
CA ALA A 11 -0.08 -6.61 22.13
C ALA A 11 1.37 -7.02 22.47
N ALA A 12 2.10 -7.59 21.52
CA ALA A 12 3.50 -7.98 21.73
C ALA A 12 4.42 -6.79 22.00
N LEU A 13 4.20 -5.65 21.33
CA LEU A 13 4.96 -4.43 21.59
C LEU A 13 4.63 -3.87 22.98
N ASP A 14 3.37 -3.84 23.39
CA ASP A 14 2.94 -3.36 24.71
C ASP A 14 3.49 -4.23 25.85
N ASP A 15 3.38 -5.56 25.71
CA ASP A 15 3.89 -6.52 26.71
C ASP A 15 5.42 -6.40 26.90
N ALA A 16 6.14 -6.01 25.85
CA ALA A 16 7.57 -5.76 25.89
C ALA A 16 7.94 -4.31 26.31
N GLY A 17 6.96 -3.45 26.62
CA GLY A 17 7.15 -2.08 27.06
C GLY A 17 7.43 -1.07 25.93
N PHE A 18 7.20 -1.43 24.68
CA PHE A 18 7.39 -0.59 23.49
C PHE A 18 6.10 0.19 23.10
N ASN A 19 5.50 0.87 24.07
CA ASN A 19 4.20 1.53 23.92
C ASN A 19 4.22 2.67 22.88
N ASP A 20 5.37 3.36 22.74
CA ASP A 20 5.52 4.49 21.81
C ASP A 20 5.93 4.06 20.38
N VAL A 21 6.17 2.76 20.16
CA VAL A 21 6.46 2.24 18.83
C VAL A 21 5.16 2.21 18.03
N ARG A 22 5.16 2.98 16.95
CA ARG A 22 3.99 3.13 16.08
C ARG A 22 3.88 2.00 15.05
N ILE A 23 2.64 1.68 14.68
CA ILE A 23 2.29 0.73 13.64
C ILE A 23 1.71 1.48 12.44
N LEU A 24 2.42 1.40 11.31
CA LEU A 24 1.90 1.76 9.99
C LEU A 24 1.39 0.49 9.31
N SER A 25 0.09 0.25 9.33
CA SER A 25 -0.47 -0.92 8.69
C SER A 25 -0.64 -0.73 7.19
N TYR A 26 -0.18 -1.72 6.43
CA TYR A 26 -0.57 -1.91 5.04
C TYR A 26 -2.01 -2.46 5.01
N ALA A 27 -2.98 -1.63 5.37
CA ALA A 27 -4.36 -2.04 5.62
C ALA A 27 -5.10 -2.41 4.34
N ALA A 28 -5.02 -1.59 3.29
CA ALA A 28 -5.62 -1.91 1.99
C ALA A 28 -4.53 -2.23 0.97
N LYS A 29 -4.07 -3.49 0.95
CA LYS A 29 -3.04 -3.95 0.01
C LYS A 29 -3.60 -4.93 -1.01
N TYR A 30 -3.60 -4.50 -2.26
CA TYR A 30 -4.17 -5.21 -3.38
C TYR A 30 -3.22 -6.23 -4.02
N SER A 31 -3.80 -7.27 -4.62
CA SER A 31 -3.12 -8.27 -5.45
C SER A 31 -2.83 -7.67 -6.83
N SER A 32 -1.80 -6.82 -6.88
CA SER A 32 -1.53 -5.97 -8.03
C SER A 32 -0.40 -6.48 -8.94
N ALA A 33 -0.56 -6.22 -10.25
CA ALA A 33 0.47 -6.42 -11.27
C ALA A 33 1.60 -5.38 -11.20
N PHE A 34 1.41 -4.25 -10.51
CA PHE A 34 2.39 -3.16 -10.42
C PHE A 34 3.60 -3.48 -9.52
N TYR A 35 3.69 -4.69 -8.95
CA TYR A 35 4.79 -5.09 -8.06
C TYR A 35 5.99 -5.72 -8.77
N GLY A 36 5.93 -5.96 -10.08
CA GLY A 36 6.96 -6.66 -10.85
C GLY A 36 8.39 -6.14 -10.58
N PRO A 37 8.67 -4.85 -10.84
CA PRO A 37 10.03 -4.33 -10.68
C PRO A 37 10.57 -4.40 -9.24
N PHE A 38 9.70 -4.34 -8.23
CA PHE A 38 10.11 -4.56 -6.84
C PHE A 38 10.51 -6.01 -6.60
N ARG A 39 9.77 -6.97 -7.16
CA ARG A 39 10.07 -8.40 -7.00
C ARG A 39 11.43 -8.74 -7.59
N ASP A 40 11.78 -8.14 -8.73
CA ASP A 40 13.10 -8.23 -9.36
C ASP A 40 14.17 -7.63 -8.45
N ALA A 41 13.95 -6.39 -7.96
CA ALA A 41 14.91 -5.67 -7.13
C ALA A 41 15.29 -6.40 -5.84
N ILE A 42 14.36 -7.14 -5.22
CA ILE A 42 14.62 -7.93 -4.00
C ILE A 42 14.95 -9.41 -4.28
N GLY A 43 15.10 -9.80 -5.55
CA GLY A 43 15.43 -11.17 -5.94
C GLY A 43 14.36 -12.21 -5.58
N SER A 44 13.11 -11.78 -5.39
CA SER A 44 12.02 -12.66 -4.91
C SER A 44 11.29 -13.44 -6.00
N VAL A 45 11.59 -13.17 -7.28
CA VAL A 45 10.93 -13.82 -8.42
C VAL A 45 11.09 -15.35 -8.41
N PRO A 46 12.28 -15.93 -8.19
CA PRO A 46 12.42 -17.39 -8.13
C PRO A 46 11.61 -18.02 -6.99
N ASN A 47 11.52 -17.34 -5.84
CA ASN A 47 10.78 -17.80 -4.66
C ASN A 47 9.27 -17.70 -4.85
N LEU A 48 8.81 -16.73 -5.64
CA LEU A 48 7.39 -16.58 -5.95
C LEU A 48 6.95 -17.56 -7.04
N GLY A 49 7.81 -17.89 -8.01
CA GLY A 49 7.49 -18.83 -9.09
C GLY A 49 6.17 -18.50 -9.79
N GLY A 50 5.30 -19.51 -9.96
CA GLY A 50 3.92 -19.33 -10.46
C GLY A 50 2.88 -19.06 -9.36
N SER A 51 3.31 -18.89 -8.10
CA SER A 51 2.39 -18.62 -7.00
C SER A 51 1.91 -17.17 -7.03
N ASP A 52 0.69 -16.97 -6.57
CA ASP A 52 0.10 -15.66 -6.42
C ASP A 52 -0.22 -15.35 -4.96
N LYS A 53 -0.65 -14.12 -4.73
CA LYS A 53 -0.98 -13.62 -3.40
C LYS A 53 -2.47 -13.35 -3.24
N ARG A 54 -3.31 -13.88 -4.13
CA ARG A 54 -4.75 -13.56 -4.21
C ARG A 54 -5.55 -14.04 -3.01
N THR A 55 -5.03 -15.02 -2.27
CA THR A 55 -5.70 -15.56 -1.07
C THR A 55 -5.56 -14.68 0.16
N TYR A 56 -4.74 -13.63 0.09
CA TYR A 56 -4.55 -12.71 1.21
C TYR A 56 -4.38 -11.26 0.78
N GLN A 57 -3.93 -10.95 -0.43
CA GLN A 57 -4.01 -9.59 -0.96
C GLN A 57 -5.38 -9.37 -1.60
N MET A 58 -5.93 -8.18 -1.39
CA MET A 58 -7.28 -7.85 -1.82
C MET A 58 -7.44 -7.92 -3.34
N ASP A 59 -8.65 -8.25 -3.80
CA ASP A 59 -9.00 -8.17 -5.21
C ASP A 59 -8.99 -6.70 -5.67
N PRO A 60 -8.26 -6.33 -6.75
CA PRO A 60 -8.32 -5.00 -7.37
C PRO A 60 -9.72 -4.45 -7.63
N ALA A 61 -10.73 -5.31 -7.82
CA ALA A 61 -12.10 -4.88 -8.06
C ALA A 61 -12.83 -4.36 -6.80
N ASN A 62 -12.29 -4.61 -5.61
CA ASN A 62 -13.00 -4.38 -4.36
C ASN A 62 -12.66 -3.02 -3.73
N SER A 63 -13.66 -2.16 -3.63
CA SER A 63 -13.54 -0.85 -2.97
C SER A 63 -14.10 -0.87 -1.54
N ASP A 64 -15.28 -1.46 -1.30
CA ASP A 64 -15.91 -1.50 0.03
C ASP A 64 -15.16 -2.40 1.02
N GLU A 65 -14.50 -3.44 0.52
CA GLU A 65 -13.63 -4.30 1.33
C GLU A 65 -12.48 -3.51 1.96
N ALA A 66 -11.94 -2.50 1.26
CA ALA A 66 -10.86 -1.66 1.79
C ALA A 66 -11.26 -0.94 3.07
N LEU A 67 -12.50 -0.46 3.14
CA LEU A 67 -13.00 0.21 4.34
C LEU A 67 -13.16 -0.78 5.51
N ARG A 68 -13.54 -2.03 5.23
CA ARG A 68 -13.59 -3.08 6.26
C ARG A 68 -12.21 -3.42 6.80
N GLU A 69 -11.25 -3.68 5.91
CA GLU A 69 -9.86 -3.98 6.27
C GLU A 69 -9.22 -2.85 7.09
N VAL A 70 -9.40 -1.60 6.65
CA VAL A 70 -8.91 -0.42 7.37
C VAL A 70 -9.57 -0.27 8.74
N SER A 71 -10.89 -0.45 8.82
CA SER A 71 -11.60 -0.39 10.10
C SER A 71 -11.10 -1.44 11.09
N LEU A 72 -10.80 -2.66 10.62
CA LEU A 72 -10.25 -3.73 11.45
C LEU A 72 -8.87 -3.35 11.99
N ASP A 73 -7.94 -2.98 11.11
CA ASP A 73 -6.59 -2.59 11.52
C ASP A 73 -6.58 -1.38 12.48
N ILE A 74 -7.50 -0.43 12.31
CA ILE A 74 -7.68 0.70 13.27
C ILE A 74 -8.13 0.18 14.62
N SER A 75 -9.13 -0.70 14.67
CA SER A 75 -9.64 -1.28 15.92
C SER A 75 -8.60 -2.14 16.64
N GLU A 76 -7.64 -2.68 15.89
CA GLU A 76 -6.51 -3.47 16.37
C GLU A 76 -5.33 -2.62 16.86
N GLY A 77 -5.39 -1.28 16.71
CA GLY A 77 -4.37 -0.36 17.24
C GLY A 77 -3.35 0.15 16.22
N ALA A 78 -3.67 0.17 14.92
CA ALA A 78 -2.85 0.86 13.94
C ALA A 78 -2.90 2.39 14.15
N ASP A 79 -1.73 3.03 14.30
CA ASP A 79 -1.61 4.49 14.39
C ASP A 79 -1.80 5.16 13.02
N MET A 80 -1.41 4.45 11.96
CA MET A 80 -1.43 4.92 10.58
C MET A 80 -1.85 3.77 9.67
N VAL A 81 -2.53 4.09 8.58
CA VAL A 81 -2.99 3.11 7.58
C VAL A 81 -2.49 3.47 6.20
N MET A 82 -2.25 2.45 5.37
CA MET A 82 -1.70 2.62 4.02
C MET A 82 -2.52 1.87 2.97
N VAL A 83 -2.73 2.53 1.83
CA VAL A 83 -3.21 1.93 0.59
C VAL A 83 -2.03 1.60 -0.31
N LYS A 84 -2.04 0.40 -0.90
CA LYS A 84 -1.00 -0.07 -1.82
C LYS A 84 -1.58 -0.97 -2.91
N PRO A 85 -1.34 -0.72 -4.21
CA PRO A 85 -0.59 0.40 -4.82
C PRO A 85 -1.18 1.80 -4.60
N GLY A 86 -0.47 2.84 -5.05
CA GLY A 86 -0.85 4.23 -4.86
C GLY A 86 -1.72 4.74 -6.01
N LEU A 87 -1.08 5.12 -7.12
CA LEU A 87 -1.71 5.83 -8.25
C LEU A 87 -2.96 5.13 -8.82
N PRO A 88 -3.00 3.79 -8.96
CA PRO A 88 -4.20 3.09 -9.44
C PRO A 88 -5.35 3.02 -8.43
N TYR A 89 -5.16 3.48 -7.19
CA TYR A 89 -6.11 3.36 -6.08
C TYR A 89 -6.32 4.69 -5.34
N LEU A 90 -6.21 5.82 -6.06
CA LEU A 90 -6.48 7.15 -5.51
C LEU A 90 -7.91 7.29 -4.98
N ASP A 91 -8.88 6.62 -5.61
CA ASP A 91 -10.26 6.52 -5.15
C ASP A 91 -10.34 5.84 -3.77
N ILE A 92 -9.57 4.79 -3.53
CA ILE A 92 -9.51 4.11 -2.23
C ILE A 92 -8.85 5.00 -1.19
N ILE A 93 -7.75 5.66 -1.54
CA ILE A 93 -7.06 6.61 -0.64
C ILE A 93 -8.02 7.71 -0.19
N TYR A 94 -8.78 8.28 -1.15
CA TYR A 94 -9.81 9.28 -0.86
C TYR A 94 -10.88 8.73 0.09
N ARG A 95 -11.48 7.57 -0.23
CA ARG A 95 -12.53 6.96 0.61
C ARG A 95 -12.04 6.66 2.03
N VAL A 96 -10.83 6.13 2.17
CA VAL A 96 -10.22 5.84 3.48
C VAL A 96 -10.02 7.13 4.27
N LYS A 97 -9.47 8.18 3.63
CA LYS A 97 -9.25 9.46 4.30
C LYS A 97 -10.55 10.10 4.77
N GLU A 98 -11.56 10.15 3.90
CA GLU A 98 -12.87 10.72 4.19
C GLU A 98 -13.62 9.96 5.29
N THR A 99 -13.51 8.63 5.30
CA THR A 99 -14.26 7.78 6.22
C THR A 99 -13.66 7.78 7.63
N PHE A 100 -12.32 7.72 7.74
CA PHE A 100 -11.65 7.50 9.03
C PHE A 100 -10.92 8.72 9.57
N GLY A 101 -10.57 9.70 8.74
CA GLY A 101 -9.88 10.93 9.17
C GLY A 101 -8.44 10.76 9.67
N LEU A 102 -7.97 9.53 9.88
CA LEU A 102 -6.65 9.19 10.42
C LEU A 102 -5.48 9.55 9.49
N PRO A 103 -4.23 9.47 9.97
CA PRO A 103 -3.04 9.48 9.12
C PRO A 103 -3.08 8.37 8.06
N THR A 104 -3.34 8.78 6.81
CA THR A 104 -3.45 7.88 5.64
C THR A 104 -2.22 8.04 4.75
N PHE A 105 -1.56 6.93 4.48
CA PHE A 105 -0.39 6.84 3.62
C PHE A 105 -0.76 6.15 2.29
N ALA A 106 0.02 6.45 1.26
CA ALA A 106 -0.05 5.79 -0.03
C ALA A 106 1.35 5.31 -0.42
N TYR A 107 1.43 4.17 -1.09
CA TYR A 107 2.70 3.67 -1.63
C TYR A 107 2.68 3.77 -3.15
N GLN A 108 3.36 4.77 -3.72
CA GLN A 108 3.67 4.80 -5.15
C GLN A 108 4.66 3.69 -5.49
N VAL A 109 4.19 2.56 -6.01
CA VAL A 109 4.98 1.33 -6.07
C VAL A 109 5.96 1.30 -7.23
N SER A 110 6.83 0.29 -7.23
CA SER A 110 7.88 0.11 -8.23
C SER A 110 7.38 0.13 -9.68
N GLY A 111 6.23 -0.48 -9.98
CA GLY A 111 5.66 -0.45 -11.32
C GLY A 111 5.19 0.94 -11.74
N GLU A 112 4.66 1.73 -10.80
CA GLU A 112 4.28 3.12 -11.05
C GLU A 112 5.53 3.96 -11.36
N TYR A 113 6.58 3.80 -10.53
CA TYR A 113 7.88 4.42 -10.78
C TYR A 113 8.47 4.01 -12.14
N SER A 114 8.56 2.72 -12.43
CA SER A 114 9.17 2.22 -13.67
C SER A 114 8.40 2.65 -14.91
N MET A 115 7.08 2.75 -14.84
CA MET A 115 6.24 3.25 -15.93
C MET A 115 6.54 4.72 -16.22
N ILE A 116 6.61 5.56 -15.18
CA ILE A 116 6.94 6.99 -15.31
C ILE A 116 8.38 7.16 -15.81
N ALA A 117 9.35 6.52 -15.16
CA ALA A 117 10.76 6.61 -15.50
C ALA A 117 11.04 6.12 -16.93
N GLY A 118 10.42 5.01 -17.36
CA GLY A 118 10.55 4.51 -18.73
C GLY A 118 10.00 5.48 -19.77
N SER A 119 8.84 6.10 -19.50
CA SER A 119 8.24 7.10 -20.40
C SER A 119 9.11 8.36 -20.53
N ILE A 120 9.74 8.78 -19.44
CA ILE A 120 10.68 9.91 -19.42
C ILE A 120 11.92 9.58 -20.25
N GLN A 121 12.50 8.39 -20.11
CA GLN A 121 13.68 7.97 -20.88
C GLN A 121 13.42 7.94 -22.40
N GLN A 122 12.18 7.67 -22.82
CA GLN A 122 11.77 7.72 -24.22
C GLN A 122 11.44 9.15 -24.71
N GLY A 123 11.51 10.15 -23.83
CA GLY A 123 11.15 11.54 -24.15
C GLY A 123 9.65 11.76 -24.34
N TRP A 124 8.78 10.85 -23.88
CA TRP A 124 7.33 10.98 -24.01
C TRP A 124 6.73 11.92 -22.96
N LEU A 125 7.39 12.03 -21.80
CA LEU A 125 6.94 12.82 -20.67
C LEU A 125 8.07 13.74 -20.18
N ASP A 126 7.69 14.93 -19.73
CA ASP A 126 8.60 15.83 -19.03
C ASP A 126 8.85 15.32 -17.61
N GLU A 127 10.12 15.09 -17.27
CA GLU A 127 10.52 14.46 -16.00
C GLU A 127 9.96 15.19 -14.78
N LYS A 128 10.32 16.47 -14.63
CA LYS A 128 10.03 17.21 -13.41
C LYS A 128 8.52 17.41 -13.25
N ARG A 129 7.83 17.77 -14.33
CA ARG A 129 6.39 17.99 -14.30
C ARG A 129 5.64 16.70 -13.99
N THR A 130 5.94 15.61 -14.69
CA THR A 130 5.23 14.34 -14.50
C THR A 130 5.47 13.74 -13.11
N VAL A 131 6.70 13.76 -12.60
CA VAL A 131 6.99 13.24 -11.25
C VAL A 131 6.22 14.04 -10.19
N LEU A 132 6.30 15.38 -10.23
CA LEU A 132 5.59 16.23 -9.27
C LEU A 132 4.08 16.09 -9.38
N GLU A 133 3.53 16.03 -10.59
CA GLU A 133 2.09 15.84 -10.82
C GLU A 133 1.62 14.49 -10.25
N SER A 134 2.39 13.41 -10.43
CA SER A 134 2.06 12.10 -9.85
C SER A 134 2.04 12.12 -8.31
N LEU A 135 2.96 12.86 -7.69
CA LEU A 135 3.04 12.98 -6.24
C LEU A 135 1.93 13.89 -5.69
N GLN A 136 1.59 14.95 -6.43
CA GLN A 136 0.51 15.87 -6.08
C GLN A 136 -0.85 15.17 -6.08
N SER A 137 -1.06 14.16 -6.93
CA SER A 137 -2.29 13.36 -6.94
C SER A 137 -2.56 12.62 -5.63
N PHE A 138 -1.56 12.41 -4.77
CA PHE A 138 -1.74 11.81 -3.44
C PHE A 138 -2.13 12.82 -2.35
N LYS A 139 -2.19 14.12 -2.67
CA LYS A 139 -2.37 15.22 -1.71
C LYS A 139 -3.76 15.81 -1.78
#